data_AF-A0AAV5DXH8-F1
#
_entry.id   AF-A0AAV5DXH8-F1
#
_cell.length_a   1.000
_cell.length_b   1.000
_cell.length_c   1.000
_cell.angle_alpha   90.00
_cell.angle_beta   90.00
_cell.angle_gamma   90.00
#
_symmetry.space_group_name_H-M   'P 1'
#
loop_
_entity.id
_entity.type
_entity.pdbx_description
1 polymer ?
#
loop_
_entity_poly.entity_id
_entity_poly.type
_entity_poly.pdbx_seq_one_letter_code
_entity_poly.pdbx_strand_id
1 'polypeptide(L)'
;MASFRSWADLSPELLCCVGDRLDLKWYASARGACTAWRRALAPTSPAVLVVTDGDMWCPYAASLPTTRSFELTSTLPGVRCVGSSNGWLTLSVQQQPGGRTVFALFNPITAVEIVLPPLHEVR
;
A
#
# COMPACT_ATOMS: atom_id res chain seq x y z
N MET A 1 22.21 27.25 -24.23
CA MET A 1 21.99 26.18 -23.23
C MET A 1 20.51 26.15 -22.90
N ALA A 2 19.82 25.05 -23.20
CA ALA A 2 18.42 24.91 -22.78
C ALA A 2 18.41 24.81 -21.24
N SER A 3 17.67 25.70 -20.58
CA SER A 3 17.41 25.55 -19.16
C SER A 3 16.58 24.29 -18.95
N PHE A 4 16.99 23.45 -18.00
CA PHE A 4 16.16 22.32 -17.59
C PHE A 4 14.86 22.88 -17.00
N ARG A 5 13.71 22.47 -17.55
CA ARG A 5 12.41 22.80 -16.95
C ARG A 5 12.31 22.14 -15.59
N SER A 6 11.68 22.84 -14.65
CA SER A 6 11.41 22.28 -13.34
C SER A 6 10.43 21.12 -13.47
N TRP A 7 10.64 20.04 -12.72
CA TRP A 7 9.66 18.96 -12.57
C TRP A 7 8.34 19.46 -11.97
N ALA A 8 8.32 20.63 -11.33
CA ALA A 8 7.10 21.28 -10.86
C ALA A 8 6.25 21.86 -12.02
N ASP A 9 6.86 22.11 -13.18
CA ASP A 9 6.20 22.70 -14.36
C ASP A 9 5.67 21.63 -15.33
N LEU A 10 5.76 20.35 -14.96
CA LEU A 10 5.21 19.25 -15.75
C LEU A 10 3.69 19.36 -15.84
N SER A 11 3.10 18.98 -16.98
CA SER A 11 1.65 18.97 -17.09
C SER A 11 1.02 17.95 -16.12
N PRO A 12 -0.18 18.23 -15.59
CA PRO A 12 -0.87 17.29 -14.71
C PRO A 12 -1.06 15.90 -15.33
N GLU A 13 -1.29 15.83 -16.65
CA GLU A 13 -1.45 14.58 -17.40
C GLU A 13 -0.20 13.70 -17.33
N LEU A 14 0.99 14.30 -17.53
CA LEU A 14 2.24 13.56 -17.43
C LEU A 14 2.51 13.12 -15.99
N LEU A 15 2.17 13.95 -14.99
CA LEU A 15 2.26 13.57 -13.59
C LEU A 15 1.33 12.40 -13.25
N CYS A 16 0.11 12.37 -13.79
CA CYS A 16 -0.80 11.24 -13.67
C CYS A 16 -0.19 9.97 -14.28
N CYS A 17 0.38 10.05 -15.49
CA CYS A 17 1.04 8.92 -16.14
C CYS A 17 2.25 8.39 -15.35
N VAL A 18 2.99 9.28 -14.68
CA VAL A 18 4.05 8.87 -13.74
C VAL A 18 3.40 8.15 -12.55
N GLY A 19 2.38 8.75 -11.94
CA GLY A 19 1.65 8.19 -10.80
C GLY A 19 1.05 6.81 -11.07
N ASP A 20 0.57 6.55 -12.29
CA ASP A 20 0.04 5.24 -12.73
C ASP A 20 1.06 4.11 -12.65
N ARG A 21 2.36 4.44 -12.65
CA ARG A 21 3.46 3.46 -12.65
C ARG A 21 4.13 3.31 -11.28
N LEU A 22 3.70 4.09 -10.29
CA LEU A 22 4.26 4.06 -8.94
C LEU A 22 3.46 3.12 -8.06
N ASP A 23 4.17 2.36 -7.23
CA ASP A 23 3.53 1.67 -6.10
C ASP A 23 2.97 2.66 -5.08
N LEU A 24 2.21 2.18 -4.09
CA LEU A 24 1.55 3.04 -3.11
C LEU A 24 2.52 3.95 -2.36
N LYS A 25 3.70 3.43 -2.00
CA LYS A 25 4.71 4.16 -1.22
C LYS A 25 5.33 5.28 -2.05
N TRP A 26 5.75 4.97 -3.27
CA TRP A 26 6.32 5.96 -4.19
C TRP A 26 5.28 6.96 -4.64
N TYR A 27 4.04 6.54 -4.86
CA TYR A 27 2.92 7.43 -5.19
C TYR A 27 2.66 8.43 -4.06
N ALA A 28 2.59 7.94 -2.81
CA ALA A 28 2.42 8.81 -1.63
C ALA A 28 3.58 9.81 -1.50
N SER A 29 4.81 9.37 -1.74
CA SER A 29 6.02 10.20 -1.70
C SER A 29 6.01 11.26 -2.80
N ALA A 30 5.71 10.87 -4.04
CA ALA A 30 5.59 11.75 -5.20
C ALA A 30 4.54 12.85 -4.96
N ARG A 31 3.36 12.46 -4.46
CA ARG A 31 2.29 13.40 -4.10
C ARG A 31 2.72 14.38 -2.98
N GLY A 32 3.63 13.95 -2.11
CA GLY A 32 4.20 14.77 -1.04
C GLY A 32 5.25 15.78 -1.51
N ALA A 33 5.84 15.60 -2.70
CA ALA A 33 7.04 16.32 -3.14
C ALA A 33 6.85 17.84 -3.26
N CYS A 34 5.74 18.29 -3.86
CA CYS A 34 5.42 19.71 -3.96
C CYS A 34 3.91 19.94 -4.12
N THR A 35 3.47 21.21 -4.07
CA THR A 35 2.06 21.58 -4.20
C THR A 35 1.48 21.27 -5.58
N ALA A 36 2.27 21.40 -6.65
CA ALA A 36 1.85 21.07 -8.01
C ALA A 36 1.57 19.56 -8.14
N TRP A 37 2.48 18.72 -7.66
CA TRP A 37 2.31 17.26 -7.67
C TRP A 37 1.17 16.82 -6.77
N ARG A 38 1.01 17.44 -5.59
CA ARG A 38 -0.12 17.18 -4.69
C ARG A 38 -1.48 17.48 -5.30
N ARG A 39 -1.56 18.50 -6.16
CA ARG A 39 -2.78 18.89 -6.88
C ARG A 39 -3.07 17.98 -8.07
N ALA A 40 -2.04 17.57 -8.80
CA ALA A 40 -2.19 16.66 -9.94
C ALA A 40 -2.51 15.22 -9.51
N LEU A 41 -1.83 14.73 -8.46
CA LEU A 41 -2.00 13.36 -7.97
C LEU A 41 -3.15 13.29 -6.96
N ALA A 42 -4.17 12.51 -7.29
CA ALA A 42 -5.33 12.31 -6.46
C ALA A 42 -4.95 11.71 -5.08
N PRO A 43 -5.69 12.04 -4.00
CA PRO A 43 -5.42 11.52 -2.66
C PRO A 43 -5.54 10.00 -2.61
N THR A 44 -4.71 9.39 -1.77
CA THR A 44 -4.67 7.93 -1.55
C THR A 44 -5.80 7.40 -0.64
N SER A 45 -6.77 8.22 -0.25
CA SER A 45 -7.81 7.90 0.76
C SER A 45 -9.24 8.08 0.23
N PRO A 46 -10.22 7.21 0.56
CA PRO A 46 -10.13 6.02 1.41
C PRO A 46 -9.90 4.76 0.57
N ALA A 47 -8.86 4.00 0.92
CA ALA A 47 -8.53 2.75 0.26
C ALA A 47 -9.39 1.60 0.81
N VAL A 48 -10.25 1.02 -0.02
CA VAL A 48 -10.90 -0.27 0.20
C VAL A 48 -9.85 -1.35 0.00
N LEU A 49 -9.71 -2.25 0.97
CA LEU A 49 -8.84 -3.41 0.83
C LEU A 49 -9.58 -4.50 0.06
N VAL A 50 -9.04 -4.95 -1.08
CA VAL A 50 -9.57 -6.09 -1.83
C VAL A 50 -8.59 -7.26 -1.66
N VAL A 51 -9.09 -8.38 -1.15
CA VAL A 51 -8.37 -9.66 -1.09
C VAL A 51 -9.05 -10.58 -2.09
N THR A 52 -8.37 -10.94 -3.18
CA THR A 52 -8.94 -11.86 -4.17
C THR A 52 -8.65 -13.30 -3.78
N ASP A 53 -9.63 -14.17 -4.01
CA ASP A 53 -9.53 -15.62 -3.80
C ASP A 53 -8.99 -16.30 -5.07
N GLY A 54 -8.07 -17.24 -4.87
CA GLY A 54 -7.19 -17.89 -5.84
C GLY A 54 -5.93 -18.41 -5.13
N ASP A 55 -5.12 -19.25 -5.79
CA ASP A 55 -3.91 -19.85 -5.20
C ASP A 55 -2.90 -18.82 -4.61
N MET A 56 -3.08 -17.52 -4.88
CA MET A 56 -2.24 -16.41 -4.43
C MET A 56 -3.08 -15.29 -3.77
N TRP A 57 -2.87 -15.07 -2.46
CA TRP A 57 -3.60 -14.09 -1.64
C TRP A 57 -2.96 -12.69 -1.71
N CYS A 58 -3.10 -11.96 -2.82
CA CYS A 58 -2.49 -10.64 -2.98
C CYS A 58 -3.36 -9.51 -2.40
N PRO A 59 -2.94 -8.79 -1.35
CA PRO A 59 -3.69 -7.66 -0.82
C PRO A 59 -3.53 -6.43 -1.73
N TYR A 60 -4.65 -5.79 -2.07
CA TYR A 60 -4.68 -4.53 -2.83
C TYR A 60 -5.33 -3.40 -2.03
N ALA A 61 -4.79 -2.19 -2.15
CA ALA A 61 -5.43 -0.94 -1.73
C ALA A 61 -6.11 -0.28 -2.93
N ALA A 62 -7.43 -0.22 -2.94
CA ALA A 62 -8.21 0.39 -4.01
C ALA A 62 -8.89 1.69 -3.55
N SER A 63 -8.66 2.79 -4.26
CA SER A 63 -9.40 4.04 -4.05
C SER A 63 -10.48 4.16 -5.13
N LEU A 64 -11.74 3.99 -4.72
CA LEU A 64 -12.90 4.10 -5.61
C LEU A 64 -13.03 5.50 -6.24
N PRO A 65 -12.86 6.62 -5.51
CA PRO A 65 -12.97 7.95 -6.10
C PRO A 65 -11.94 8.20 -7.22
N THR A 66 -10.79 7.52 -7.16
CA THR A 66 -9.71 7.71 -8.12
C THR A 66 -9.58 6.56 -9.11
N THR A 67 -10.43 5.53 -8.98
CA THR A 67 -10.40 4.28 -9.78
C THR A 67 -8.98 3.69 -9.87
N ARG A 68 -8.24 3.73 -8.75
CA ARG A 68 -6.86 3.22 -8.66
C ARG A 68 -6.75 2.08 -7.69
N SER A 69 -5.92 1.11 -8.01
CA SER A 69 -5.52 0.02 -7.12
C SER A 69 -4.00 -0.06 -7.02
N PHE A 70 -3.50 -0.28 -5.81
CA PHE A 70 -2.09 -0.48 -5.53
C PHE A 70 -1.90 -1.86 -4.91
N GLU A 71 -0.98 -2.65 -5.45
CA GLU A 71 -0.56 -3.89 -4.82
C GLU A 71 0.23 -3.58 -3.55
N LEU A 72 -0.16 -4.17 -2.41
CA LEU A 72 0.40 -3.82 -1.11
C LEU A 72 1.58 -4.71 -0.72
N THR A 73 1.68 -5.91 -1.28
CA THR A 73 2.74 -6.86 -0.92
C THR A 73 2.90 -7.88 -2.04
N SER A 74 4.13 -8.12 -2.50
CA SER A 74 4.44 -9.36 -3.19
C SER A 74 4.32 -10.48 -2.16
N THR A 75 3.29 -11.30 -2.29
CA THR A 75 2.93 -12.32 -1.32
C THR A 75 4.12 -13.26 -1.04
N LEU A 76 4.76 -13.08 0.11
CA LEU A 76 5.61 -14.12 0.67
C LEU A 76 4.71 -15.33 0.97
N PRO A 77 5.10 -16.54 0.55
CA PRO A 77 4.37 -17.75 0.90
C PRO A 77 4.14 -17.82 2.42
N GLY A 78 2.88 -18.01 2.85
CA GLY A 78 2.50 -18.11 4.26
C GLY A 78 2.08 -16.81 4.94
N VAL A 79 2.05 -15.67 4.23
CA VAL A 79 1.46 -14.41 4.73
C VAL A 79 0.05 -14.23 4.19
N ARG A 80 -0.92 -14.02 5.09
CA ARG A 80 -2.32 -13.71 4.74
C ARG A 80 -2.75 -12.41 5.41
N CYS A 81 -3.40 -11.52 4.67
CA CYS A 81 -4.06 -10.37 5.28
C CYS A 81 -5.40 -10.81 5.90
N VAL A 82 -5.60 -10.51 7.18
CA VAL A 82 -6.78 -10.90 7.96
C VAL A 82 -7.63 -9.70 8.40
N GLY A 83 -7.17 -8.47 8.14
CA GLY A 83 -7.93 -7.27 8.46
C GLY A 83 -7.20 -5.99 8.08
N SER A 84 -7.93 -4.88 8.10
CA SER A 84 -7.37 -3.55 7.88
C SER A 84 -8.08 -2.51 8.75
N SER A 85 -7.34 -1.57 9.33
CA SER A 85 -7.91 -0.47 10.10
C SER A 85 -6.98 0.73 10.11
N ASN A 86 -7.51 1.94 9.92
CA ASN A 86 -6.76 3.20 10.01
C ASN A 86 -5.43 3.23 9.22
N GLY A 87 -5.41 2.65 8.01
CA GLY A 87 -4.21 2.59 7.17
C GLY A 87 -3.20 1.49 7.56
N TRP A 88 -3.54 0.65 8.53
CA TRP A 88 -2.78 -0.54 8.91
C TRP A 88 -3.43 -1.81 8.37
N LEU A 89 -2.59 -2.79 8.05
CA LEU A 89 -2.96 -4.15 7.69
C LEU A 89 -2.65 -5.08 8.85
N THR A 90 -3.55 -5.98 9.18
CA THR A 90 -3.26 -7.12 10.06
C THR A 90 -2.90 -8.30 9.18
N LEU A 91 -1.69 -8.81 9.35
CA LEU A 91 -1.15 -9.95 8.63
C LEU A 91 -1.04 -11.14 9.57
N SER A 92 -1.48 -12.32 9.14
CA SER A 92 -1.16 -13.61 9.77
C SER A 92 -0.03 -14.26 9.00
N VAL A 93 1.06 -14.59 9.69
CA VAL A 93 2.26 -15.19 9.14
C VAL A 93 2.40 -16.61 9.69
N GLN A 94 2.41 -17.60 8.81
CA GLN A 94 2.76 -18.98 9.17
C GLN A 94 4.25 -19.20 8.98
N GLN A 95 4.97 -19.43 10.08
CA GLN A 95 6.42 -19.62 10.03
C GLN A 95 6.82 -21.00 9.48
N GLN A 96 6.02 -22.04 9.71
CA GLN A 96 6.25 -23.42 9.27
C GLN A 96 4.91 -24.17 9.12
N PRO A 97 4.81 -25.21 8.27
CA PRO A 97 3.65 -26.09 8.21
C PRO A 97 3.40 -26.75 9.58
N GLY A 98 2.24 -26.47 10.20
CA GLY A 98 1.91 -26.94 11.56
C GLY A 98 2.50 -26.09 12.70
N GLY A 99 3.20 -25.00 12.38
CA GLY A 99 3.75 -24.05 13.34
C GLY A 99 2.71 -23.06 13.89
N ARG A 100 3.16 -22.24 14.85
CA ARG A 100 2.33 -21.20 15.46
C ARG A 100 2.14 -20.04 14.48
N THR A 101 0.89 -19.57 14.34
CA THR A 101 0.59 -18.36 13.55
C THR A 101 1.00 -17.13 14.36
N VAL A 102 1.77 -16.24 13.73
CA VAL A 102 2.15 -14.93 14.29
C VAL A 102 1.34 -13.85 13.60
N PHE A 103 0.89 -12.85 14.35
CA PHE A 103 0.22 -11.70 13.78
C PHE A 103 1.16 -10.49 13.74
N ALA A 104 1.09 -9.70 12.67
CA ALA A 104 1.82 -8.46 12.54
C ALA A 104 0.89 -7.35 12.03
N LEU A 105 1.12 -6.13 12.50
CA LEU A 105 0.56 -4.93 11.90
C LEU A 105 1.55 -4.36 10.90
N PHE A 106 1.09 -4.10 9.68
CA PHE A 106 1.91 -3.55 8.61
C PHE A 106 1.30 -2.26 8.07
N ASN A 107 2.12 -1.22 7.95
CA ASN A 107 1.74 0.02 7.27
C ASN A 107 2.34 0.03 5.86
N PRO A 108 1.52 -0.09 4.80
CA PRO A 108 2.03 -0.18 3.43
C PRO A 108 2.61 1.12 2.88
N ILE A 109 2.33 2.26 3.52
CA ILE A 109 2.86 3.56 3.11
C ILE A 109 4.25 3.78 3.71
N THR A 110 4.41 3.48 5.00
CA THR A 110 5.68 3.68 5.72
C THR A 110 6.58 2.46 5.71
N ALA A 111 6.08 1.31 5.27
CA ALA A 111 6.73 -0.01 5.38
C ALA A 111 7.09 -0.40 6.83
N VAL A 112 6.39 0.17 7.82
CA VAL A 112 6.58 -0.18 9.23
C VAL A 112 5.84 -1.47 9.55
N GLU A 113 6.53 -2.39 10.21
CA GLU A 113 5.99 -3.65 10.71
C GLU A 113 6.07 -3.70 12.25
N ILE A 114 4.98 -4.13 12.88
CA ILE A 114 4.88 -4.32 14.33
C ILE A 114 4.39 -5.73 14.58
N VAL A 115 5.25 -6.59 15.10
CA VAL A 115 4.88 -7.95 15.51
C VAL A 115 3.99 -7.88 16.76
N LEU A 116 2.81 -8.47 16.69
CA LEU A 116 1.89 -8.52 17.80
C LEU A 116 2.27 -9.63 18.80
N PRO A 117 2.00 -9.42 20.09
CA PRO A 117 2.17 -10.47 21.08
C PRO A 117 1.29 -11.68 20.76
N PRO A 118 1.62 -12.87 21.30
CA PRO A 118 0.73 -14.03 21.25
C PRO A 118 -0.70 -13.66 21.64
N LEU A 119 -1.67 -14.05 20.82
CA LEU A 119 -3.05 -14.09 21.29
C LEU A 119 -3.14 -15.22 22.32
N HIS A 120 -3.25 -14.86 23.59
CA HIS A 120 -3.61 -15.81 24.63
C HIS A 120 -5.11 -16.09 24.50
N GLU A 121 -5.51 -17.36 24.48
CA GLU A 121 -6.92 -17.72 24.61
C GLU A 121 -7.42 -17.20 25.96
N VAL A 122 -8.26 -16.18 25.93
CA VAL A 122 -9.03 -15.77 27.11
C VAL A 122 -10.04 -16.89 27.34
N ARG A 123 -9.78 -17.71 28.36
CA ARG A 123 -10.69 -18.76 28.84
C ARG A 123 -11.96 -18.19 29.44
#